data_AF-A0A8J2ADI8-F1
#
_entry.id   AF-A0A8J2ADI8-F1
#
_cell.length_a   1.000
_cell.length_b   1.000
_cell.length_c   1.000
_cell.angle_alpha   90.00
_cell.angle_beta   90.00
_cell.angle_gamma   90.00
#
_symmetry.space_group_name_H-M   'P 1'
#
loop_
_entity.id
_entity.type
_entity.pdbx_description
1 polymer ?
#
loop_
_entity_poly.entity_id
_entity_poly.type
_entity_poly.pdbx_seq_one_letter_code
_entity_poly.pdbx_strand_id
1 'polypeptide(L)'
;MSGIAQNLALSTSMHMAIRIRAYMIHRCFQQILFRGTSKEKKTSSTSSTTASAEPTDSVGAALALICNDSQRWVDAAPSLHQVWAAPLLIGLSANFLIRLLSPLPALSLLCVLGASAPCGFLWSSCLVRIRTRRTAITEKRLRLCDEVLNGIRIVKYFCWERPYFDKIKALREKEVKEALYQNSIFASTATQIVCMPFLAQAICLLLYVYVTGGKQMVAST
;
A
#
# COMPACT_ATOMS: atom_id res chain seq x y z
N MET A 1 12.22 26.47 10.14
CA MET A 1 13.04 25.47 10.85
C MET A 1 12.35 24.10 11.00
N SER A 2 11.03 24.03 11.23
CA SER A 2 10.28 22.76 11.32
C SER A 2 10.35 21.90 10.04
N GLY A 3 10.25 22.50 8.86
CA GLY A 3 10.31 21.76 7.58
C GLY A 3 11.67 21.12 7.30
N ILE A 4 12.77 21.73 7.74
CA ILE A 4 14.12 21.16 7.57
C ILE A 4 14.28 19.94 8.49
N ALA A 5 13.81 20.05 9.74
CA ALA A 5 13.86 18.93 10.70
C ALA A 5 12.99 17.75 10.26
N GLN A 6 11.79 17.99 9.72
CA GLN A 6 10.94 16.93 9.16
C GLN A 6 11.55 16.27 7.93
N ASN A 7 12.09 17.06 6.98
CA ASN A 7 12.75 16.51 5.81
C ASN A 7 14.00 15.71 6.19
N LEU A 8 14.73 16.13 7.22
CA LEU A 8 15.87 15.39 7.76
C LEU A 8 15.41 14.09 8.44
N ALA A 9 14.31 14.11 9.21
CA ALA A 9 13.74 12.91 9.83
C ALA A 9 13.19 11.90 8.80
N LEU A 10 12.57 12.39 7.74
CA LEU A 10 12.11 11.57 6.61
C LEU A 10 13.30 11.01 5.82
N SER A 11 14.30 11.84 5.52
CA SER A 11 15.52 11.40 4.84
C SER A 11 16.29 10.37 5.66
N THR A 12 16.45 10.57 6.97
CA THR A 12 17.13 9.62 7.86
C THR A 12 16.36 8.31 7.98
N SER A 13 15.03 8.34 8.12
CA SER A 13 14.22 7.12 8.14
C SER A 13 14.28 6.35 6.81
N MET A 14 14.26 7.06 5.68
CA MET A 14 14.44 6.48 4.35
C MET A 14 15.84 5.88 4.16
N HIS A 15 16.89 6.56 4.61
CA HIS A 15 18.26 6.06 4.55
C HIS A 15 18.44 4.81 5.41
N MET A 16 17.84 4.77 6.60
CA MET A 16 17.85 3.57 7.44
C MET A 16 17.12 2.41 6.77
N ALA A 17 15.98 2.66 6.12
CA ALA A 17 15.24 1.64 5.39
C ALA A 17 16.02 1.07 4.19
N ILE A 18 16.69 1.94 3.42
CA ILE A 18 17.55 1.53 2.30
C ILE A 18 18.73 0.69 2.79
N ARG A 19 19.35 1.07 3.91
CA ARG A 19 20.44 0.29 4.54
C ARG A 19 19.97 -1.09 5.00
N ILE A 20 18.80 -1.18 5.63
CA ILE A 20 18.20 -2.45 6.05
C ILE A 20 17.93 -3.35 4.84
N ARG A 21 17.38 -2.80 3.76
CA ARG A 21 17.16 -3.55 2.52
C ARG A 21 18.47 -4.07 1.92
N ALA A 22 19.48 -3.19 1.78
CA ALA A 22 20.78 -3.57 1.24
C ALA A 22 21.43 -4.68 2.08
N TYR A 23 21.32 -4.58 3.41
CA TYR A 23 21.80 -5.60 4.33
C TYR A 23 21.06 -6.94 4.19
N MET A 24 19.73 -6.93 4.08
CA MET A 24 18.92 -8.15 3.91
C MET A 24 19.24 -8.87 2.60
N ILE A 25 19.35 -8.13 1.49
CA ILE A 25 19.71 -8.70 0.18
C ILE A 25 21.13 -9.26 0.23
N HIS A 26 22.08 -8.51 0.76
CA HIS A 26 23.47 -8.96 0.90
C HIS A 26 23.58 -10.23 1.77
N ARG A 27 22.95 -10.24 2.95
CA ARG A 27 22.89 -11.41 3.84
C ARG A 27 22.29 -12.62 3.13
N CYS A 28 21.23 -12.43 2.36
CA CYS A 28 20.56 -13.52 1.67
C CYS A 28 21.41 -14.05 0.50
N PHE A 29 22.02 -13.16 -0.29
CA PHE A 29 22.95 -13.55 -1.35
C PHE A 29 24.13 -14.36 -0.79
N GLN A 30 24.70 -13.91 0.34
CA GLN A 30 25.72 -14.68 1.05
C GLN A 30 25.19 -16.05 1.51
N GLN A 31 24.01 -16.13 2.13
CA GLN A 31 23.44 -17.41 2.55
C GLN A 31 23.18 -18.36 1.37
N ILE A 32 22.76 -17.85 0.21
CA ILE A 32 22.53 -18.66 -0.99
C ILE A 32 23.86 -19.19 -1.54
N LEU A 33 24.88 -18.34 -1.67
CA LEU A 33 26.22 -18.75 -2.11
C LEU A 33 26.83 -19.79 -1.16
N PHE A 34 26.80 -19.55 0.15
CA PHE A 34 27.36 -20.48 1.14
C PHE A 34 26.56 -21.79 1.23
N ARG A 35 25.23 -21.77 1.10
CA ARG A 35 24.42 -23.01 1.03
C ARG A 35 24.65 -23.79 -0.27
N GLY A 36 24.98 -23.11 -1.37
CA GLY A 36 25.43 -23.74 -2.62
C GLY A 36 26.70 -24.55 -2.42
N THR A 37 27.75 -23.94 -1.84
CA THR A 37 29.02 -24.64 -1.55
C THR A 37 28.87 -25.80 -0.55
N SER A 38 27.96 -25.67 0.43
CA SER A 38 27.72 -26.73 1.42
C SER A 38 26.90 -27.91 0.87
N LYS A 39 26.05 -27.70 -0.14
CA LYS A 39 25.37 -28.81 -0.84
C LYS A 39 26.37 -29.56 -1.72
N GLU A 40 27.21 -28.85 -2.48
CA GLU A 40 28.24 -29.46 -3.34
C GLU A 40 29.23 -30.35 -2.55
N LYS A 41 29.58 -29.95 -1.31
CA LYS A 41 30.40 -30.73 -0.38
C LYS A 41 29.69 -31.96 0.24
N LYS A 42 28.35 -32.04 0.15
CA LYS A 42 27.53 -33.14 0.67
C LYS A 42 27.07 -34.08 -0.45
N THR A 43 26.94 -33.60 -1.68
CA THR A 43 26.62 -34.42 -2.87
C THR A 43 27.82 -35.23 -3.35
N SER A 44 29.06 -34.87 -2.99
CA SER A 44 30.25 -35.70 -3.22
C SER A 44 30.33 -36.95 -2.32
N SER A 45 29.48 -37.06 -1.29
CA SER A 45 29.44 -38.22 -0.39
C SER A 45 28.18 -39.10 -0.50
N THR A 46 27.19 -38.76 -1.33
CA THR A 46 26.00 -39.61 -1.50
C THR A 46 25.37 -39.41 -2.87
N SER A 47 25.69 -40.32 -3.80
CA SER A 47 25.00 -40.48 -5.08
C SER A 47 23.66 -41.19 -4.89
N SER A 48 22.56 -40.57 -5.30
CA SER A 48 21.55 -41.18 -6.20
C SER A 48 20.25 -40.35 -6.27
N THR A 49 19.93 -39.93 -7.49
CA THR A 49 18.58 -39.89 -8.10
C THR A 49 17.49 -39.02 -7.46
N THR A 50 17.15 -37.91 -8.11
CA THR A 50 15.78 -37.62 -8.60
C THR A 50 15.79 -36.38 -9.49
N ALA A 51 15.00 -36.47 -10.56
CA ALA A 51 14.99 -35.60 -11.72
C ALA A 51 14.19 -34.30 -11.53
N SER A 52 14.55 -33.32 -12.36
CA SER A 52 13.66 -32.30 -12.96
C SER A 52 13.11 -31.18 -12.07
N ALA A 53 13.95 -30.19 -11.80
CA ALA A 53 13.61 -28.76 -11.88
C ALA A 53 14.94 -28.00 -12.02
N GLU A 54 15.11 -27.15 -13.04
CA GLU A 54 16.35 -26.39 -13.15
C GLU A 54 16.59 -25.58 -11.87
N PRO A 55 17.73 -25.75 -11.18
CA PRO A 55 18.00 -25.11 -9.89
C PRO A 55 18.10 -23.58 -10.00
N THR A 56 18.29 -23.05 -11.21
CA THR A 56 18.37 -21.64 -11.57
C THR A 56 17.03 -20.91 -11.43
N ASP A 57 15.91 -21.53 -11.86
CA ASP A 57 14.57 -20.93 -11.78
C ASP A 57 14.09 -20.79 -10.32
N SER A 58 14.44 -21.77 -9.48
CA SER A 58 14.13 -21.76 -8.04
C SER A 58 14.86 -20.63 -7.30
N VAL A 59 16.15 -20.42 -7.60
CA VAL A 59 16.95 -19.34 -7.00
C VAL A 59 16.45 -17.97 -7.47
N GLY A 60 16.14 -17.82 -8.75
CA GLY A 60 15.57 -16.59 -9.30
C GLY A 60 14.22 -16.22 -8.67
N ALA A 61 13.32 -17.19 -8.53
CA ALA A 61 12.03 -17.00 -7.87
C ALA A 61 12.17 -16.63 -6.38
N ALA A 62 13.08 -17.29 -5.67
CA ALA A 62 13.36 -16.96 -4.27
C ALA A 62 13.91 -15.53 -4.12
N LEU A 63 14.87 -15.15 -4.96
CA LEU A 63 15.42 -13.79 -4.98
C LEU A 63 14.35 -12.74 -5.32
N ALA A 64 13.48 -13.01 -6.29
CA ALA A 64 12.39 -12.11 -6.66
C ALA A 64 11.42 -11.88 -5.50
N LEU A 65 11.04 -12.94 -4.77
CA LEU A 65 10.19 -12.84 -3.58
C LEU A 65 10.87 -12.01 -2.48
N ILE A 66 12.14 -12.28 -2.18
CA ILE A 66 12.90 -11.54 -1.16
C ILE A 66 13.06 -10.07 -1.55
N CYS A 67 13.34 -9.79 -2.82
CA CYS A 67 13.43 -8.43 -3.35
C CYS A 67 12.10 -7.69 -3.19
N ASN A 68 10.98 -8.31 -3.57
CA ASN A 68 9.64 -7.74 -3.41
C ASN A 68 9.28 -7.50 -1.93
N ASP A 69 9.58 -8.45 -1.06
CA ASP A 69 9.28 -8.31 0.37
C ASP A 69 10.14 -7.23 1.02
N SER A 70 11.43 -7.18 0.70
CA SER A 70 12.33 -6.13 1.18
C SER A 70 11.91 -4.74 0.69
N GLN A 71 11.36 -4.63 -0.53
CA GLN A 71 10.82 -3.38 -1.06
C GLN A 71 9.63 -2.91 -0.21
N ARG A 72 8.72 -3.82 0.17
CA ARG A 72 7.55 -3.48 1.01
C ARG A 72 7.96 -2.89 2.36
N TRP A 73 9.05 -3.36 2.95
CA TRP A 73 9.60 -2.78 4.18
C TRP A 73 10.12 -1.36 3.98
N VAL A 74 10.78 -1.09 2.86
CA VAL A 74 11.22 0.27 2.51
C VAL A 74 10.02 1.19 2.31
N ASP A 75 9.00 0.71 1.60
CA ASP A 75 7.77 1.48 1.35
C ASP A 75 6.99 1.74 2.66
N ALA A 76 7.10 0.86 3.65
CA ALA A 76 6.46 1.00 4.95
C ALA A 76 7.22 1.90 5.95
N ALA A 77 8.50 2.16 5.71
CA ALA A 77 9.35 2.91 6.65
C ALA A 77 8.87 4.36 6.93
N PRO A 78 8.39 5.14 5.94
CA PRO A 78 7.81 6.46 6.20
C PRO A 78 6.58 6.39 7.12
N SER A 79 5.79 5.32 7.00
CA SER A 79 4.59 5.11 7.82
C SER A 79 4.95 4.95 9.30
N LEU A 80 6.09 4.34 9.63
CA LEU A 80 6.56 4.21 11.02
C LEU A 80 6.84 5.57 11.67
N HIS A 81 7.42 6.50 10.93
CA HIS A 81 7.63 7.87 11.40
C HIS A 81 6.28 8.54 11.73
N GLN A 82 5.29 8.31 10.89
CA GLN A 82 3.96 8.91 11.03
C GLN A 82 3.17 8.36 12.24
N VAL A 83 3.40 7.10 12.63
CA VAL A 83 2.72 6.46 13.78
C VAL A 83 2.96 7.21 15.10
N TRP A 84 4.16 7.72 15.35
CA TRP A 84 4.46 8.47 16.58
C TRP A 84 4.36 9.99 16.39
N ALA A 85 4.66 10.49 15.19
CA ALA A 85 4.57 11.93 14.90
C ALA A 85 3.11 12.42 14.88
N ALA A 86 2.17 11.62 14.36
CA ALA A 86 0.77 12.03 14.25
C ALA A 86 0.06 12.25 15.60
N PRO A 87 0.16 11.35 16.60
CA PRO A 87 -0.44 11.58 17.92
C PRO A 87 0.14 12.81 18.63
N LEU A 88 1.46 13.02 18.54
CA LEU A 88 2.10 14.20 19.11
C LEU A 88 1.59 15.50 18.48
N LEU A 89 1.42 15.52 17.16
CA LEU A 89 0.90 16.67 16.43
C LEU A 89 -0.55 16.96 16.81
N ILE A 90 -1.40 15.93 16.90
CA ILE A 90 -2.80 16.07 17.31
C ILE A 90 -2.88 16.57 18.76
N GLY A 91 -2.10 16.01 19.67
CA GLY A 91 -2.07 16.45 21.07
C GLY A 91 -1.58 17.89 21.24
N LEU A 92 -0.52 18.27 20.53
CA LEU A 92 0.02 19.63 20.59
C LEU A 92 -0.96 20.66 20.00
N SER A 93 -1.55 20.36 18.85
CA SER A 93 -2.56 21.23 18.22
C SER A 93 -3.81 21.37 19.08
N ALA A 94 -4.30 20.29 19.70
CA ALA A 94 -5.40 20.35 20.65
C ALA A 94 -5.07 21.23 21.86
N ASN A 95 -3.87 21.08 22.44
CA ASN A 95 -3.43 21.90 23.57
C ASN A 95 -3.35 23.40 23.23
N PHE A 96 -2.81 23.75 22.06
CA PHE A 96 -2.80 25.14 21.58
C PHE A 96 -4.22 25.68 21.40
N LEU A 97 -5.13 24.88 20.84
CA LEU A 97 -6.49 25.30 20.59
C LEU A 97 -7.29 25.53 21.88
N ILE A 98 -7.09 24.69 22.90
CA ILE A 98 -7.70 24.87 24.23
C ILE A 98 -7.25 26.20 24.85
N ARG A 99 -5.96 26.55 24.69
CA ARG A 99 -5.41 27.80 25.24
C ARG A 99 -5.90 29.06 24.50
N LEU A 100 -6.14 28.98 23.20
CA LEU A 100 -6.56 30.13 22.38
C LEU A 100 -8.09 30.32 22.30
N LEU A 101 -8.84 29.24 22.09
CA LEU A 101 -10.22 29.29 21.59
C LEU A 101 -11.28 28.76 22.57
N SER A 102 -10.88 28.35 23.78
CA SER A 102 -11.70 27.61 24.77
C SER A 102 -11.82 26.10 24.49
N PRO A 103 -12.11 25.26 25.51
CA PRO A 103 -12.08 23.80 25.36
C PRO A 103 -13.19 23.19 24.50
N LEU A 104 -14.33 23.88 24.34
CA LEU A 104 -15.49 23.37 23.57
C LEU A 104 -15.20 23.17 22.06
N PRO A 105 -14.67 24.16 21.30
CA PRO A 105 -14.33 23.97 19.90
C PRO A 105 -13.22 22.93 19.69
N ALA A 106 -12.27 22.79 20.62
CA ALA A 106 -11.23 21.77 20.56
C ALA A 106 -11.79 20.34 20.64
N LEU A 107 -12.83 20.12 21.46
CA LEU A 107 -13.49 18.83 21.58
C LEU A 107 -14.23 18.44 20.28
N SER A 108 -14.78 19.44 19.55
CA SER A 108 -15.45 19.21 18.27
C SER A 108 -14.50 18.67 17.19
N LEU A 109 -13.28 19.21 17.09
CA LEU A 109 -12.25 18.75 16.17
C LEU A 109 -11.82 17.32 16.48
N LEU A 110 -11.65 17.00 17.77
CA LEU A 110 -11.28 15.67 18.21
C LEU A 110 -12.39 14.65 17.91
N CYS A 111 -13.66 15.07 18.03
CA CYS A 111 -14.82 14.26 17.66
C CYS A 111 -14.89 14.00 16.14
N VAL A 112 -14.70 15.03 15.30
CA VAL A 112 -14.68 14.88 13.84
C VAL A 112 -13.51 14.01 13.39
N LEU A 113 -12.33 14.18 13.98
CA LEU A 113 -11.15 13.35 13.69
C LEU A 113 -11.40 11.90 14.13
N GLY A 114 -11.99 11.69 15.30
CA GLY A 114 -12.40 10.37 15.79
C GLY A 114 -13.42 9.69 14.86
N ALA A 115 -14.39 10.43 14.32
CA ALA A 115 -15.38 9.93 13.37
C ALA A 115 -14.79 9.63 11.97
N SER A 116 -13.74 10.37 11.57
CA SER A 116 -13.09 10.18 10.27
C SER A 116 -12.28 8.86 10.19
N ALA A 117 -11.75 8.37 11.31
CA ALA A 117 -10.96 7.14 11.39
C ALA A 117 -11.74 5.87 10.99
N PRO A 118 -12.92 5.54 11.57
CA PRO A 118 -13.71 4.38 11.16
C PRO A 118 -14.21 4.54 9.72
N CYS A 119 -14.53 5.76 9.28
CA CYS A 119 -14.89 6.02 7.90
C CYS A 119 -13.75 5.60 6.96
N GLY A 120 -12.53 6.08 7.18
CA GLY A 120 -11.34 5.69 6.40
C GLY A 120 -11.09 4.18 6.38
N PHE A 121 -11.31 3.50 7.50
CA PHE A 121 -11.18 2.04 7.59
C PHE A 121 -12.20 1.29 6.71
N LEU A 122 -13.46 1.75 6.68
CA LEU A 122 -14.51 1.19 5.83
C LEU A 122 -14.18 1.35 4.34
N TRP A 123 -13.75 2.55 3.92
CA TRP A 123 -13.32 2.81 2.54
C TRP A 123 -12.12 1.94 2.13
N SER A 124 -11.11 1.84 3.00
CA SER A 124 -9.94 0.98 2.78
C SER A 124 -10.34 -0.49 2.62
N SER A 125 -11.21 -0.99 3.49
CA SER A 125 -11.72 -2.37 3.43
C SER A 125 -12.48 -2.64 2.12
N CYS A 126 -13.27 -1.67 1.66
CA CYS A 126 -13.96 -1.74 0.36
C CYS A 126 -12.95 -1.81 -0.80
N LEU A 127 -11.95 -0.94 -0.81
CA LEU A 127 -10.89 -0.94 -1.81
C LEU A 127 -10.13 -2.27 -1.86
N VAL A 128 -9.82 -2.87 -0.71
CA VAL A 128 -9.17 -4.19 -0.65
C VAL A 128 -10.06 -5.27 -1.26
N ARG A 129 -11.36 -5.28 -0.97
CA ARG A 129 -12.31 -6.25 -1.56
C ARG A 129 -12.43 -6.11 -3.08
N ILE A 130 -12.41 -4.88 -3.61
CA ILE A 130 -12.46 -4.65 -5.06
C ILE A 130 -11.14 -5.10 -5.71
N ARG A 131 -10.00 -4.79 -5.07
CA ARG A 131 -8.68 -5.21 -5.55
C ARG A 131 -8.58 -6.74 -5.64
N THR A 132 -9.03 -7.47 -4.62
CA THR A 132 -8.98 -8.95 -4.63
C THR A 132 -9.87 -9.56 -5.71
N ARG A 133 -11.05 -8.97 -5.97
CA ARG A 133 -11.91 -9.39 -7.09
C ARG A 133 -11.24 -9.15 -8.44
N ARG A 134 -10.64 -7.96 -8.62
CA ARG A 134 -9.93 -7.61 -9.85
C ARG A 134 -8.75 -8.55 -10.11
N THR A 135 -7.90 -8.80 -9.11
CA THR A 135 -6.74 -9.70 -9.25
C THR A 135 -7.16 -11.12 -9.61
N ALA A 136 -8.28 -11.61 -9.04
CA ALA A 136 -8.81 -12.92 -9.40
C ALA A 136 -9.27 -13.01 -10.87
N ILE A 137 -9.81 -11.94 -11.45
CA ILE A 137 -10.17 -11.90 -12.88
C ILE A 137 -8.91 -11.84 -13.75
N THR A 138 -7.93 -11.00 -13.36
CA THR A 138 -6.66 -10.89 -14.07
C THR A 138 -5.94 -12.25 -14.10
N GLU A 139 -5.90 -12.98 -12.98
CA GLU A 139 -5.33 -14.33 -12.94
C GLU A 139 -6.05 -15.31 -13.88
N LYS A 140 -7.39 -15.30 -13.91
CA LYS A 140 -8.16 -16.15 -14.85
C LYS A 140 -7.80 -15.85 -16.30
N ARG A 141 -7.67 -14.57 -16.67
CA ARG A 141 -7.24 -14.16 -18.02
C ARG A 141 -5.84 -14.68 -18.33
N LEU A 142 -4.90 -14.49 -17.41
CA LEU A 142 -3.51 -14.92 -17.60
C LEU A 142 -3.40 -16.44 -17.74
N ARG A 143 -4.12 -17.21 -16.92
CA ARG A 143 -4.16 -18.68 -17.02
C ARG A 143 -4.71 -19.17 -18.36
N LEU A 144 -5.78 -18.56 -18.88
CA LEU A 144 -6.30 -18.92 -20.20
C LEU A 144 -5.34 -18.54 -21.32
N CYS A 145 -4.67 -17.40 -21.22
CA CYS A 145 -3.63 -17.03 -22.18
C CYS A 145 -2.49 -18.05 -22.17
N ASP A 146 -2.07 -18.50 -20.99
CA ASP A 146 -1.02 -19.50 -20.82
C ASP A 146 -1.41 -20.87 -21.42
N GLU A 147 -2.64 -21.33 -21.18
CA GLU A 147 -3.18 -22.57 -21.75
C GLU A 147 -3.23 -22.53 -23.29
N VAL A 148 -3.66 -21.40 -23.87
CA VAL A 148 -3.71 -21.20 -25.33
C VAL A 148 -2.30 -21.17 -25.93
N LEU A 149 -1.35 -20.51 -25.26
CA LEU A 149 0.04 -20.42 -25.74
C LEU A 149 0.73 -21.79 -25.69
N ASN A 150 0.51 -22.57 -24.64
CA ASN A 150 1.06 -23.91 -24.52
C ASN A 150 0.45 -24.89 -25.55
N GLY A 151 -0.84 -24.72 -25.87
CA GLY A 151 -1.59 -25.53 -26.84
C GLY A 151 -1.69 -24.98 -28.28
N ILE A 152 -0.87 -24.00 -28.66
CA ILE A 152 -1.10 -23.17 -29.86
C ILE A 152 -1.21 -23.96 -31.18
N ARG A 153 -0.47 -25.08 -31.30
CA ARG A 153 -0.53 -25.94 -32.50
C ARG A 153 -1.91 -26.56 -32.72
N ILE A 154 -2.56 -27.00 -31.65
CA ILE A 154 -3.90 -27.60 -31.70
C ILE A 154 -4.94 -26.53 -32.03
N VAL A 155 -4.83 -25.35 -31.40
CA VAL A 155 -5.74 -24.22 -31.66
C VAL A 155 -5.72 -23.82 -33.13
N LYS A 156 -4.54 -23.77 -33.76
CA LYS A 156 -4.41 -23.48 -35.19
C LYS A 156 -4.94 -24.61 -36.07
N TYR A 157 -4.66 -25.86 -35.72
CA TYR A 157 -5.11 -27.03 -36.47
C TYR A 157 -6.64 -27.08 -36.62
N PHE A 158 -7.37 -26.72 -35.56
CA PHE A 158 -8.83 -26.68 -35.56
C PHE A 158 -9.44 -25.28 -35.84
N CYS A 159 -8.62 -24.29 -36.19
CA CYS A 159 -9.05 -22.90 -36.40
C CYS A 159 -9.83 -22.30 -35.22
N TRP A 160 -9.53 -22.71 -33.98
CA TRP A 160 -10.20 -22.24 -32.76
C TRP A 160 -9.74 -20.85 -32.27
N GLU A 161 -8.96 -20.12 -33.07
CA GLU A 161 -8.42 -18.81 -32.67
C GLU A 161 -9.52 -17.80 -32.30
N ARG A 162 -10.56 -17.71 -33.15
CA ARG A 162 -11.71 -16.80 -32.96
C ARG A 162 -12.44 -17.04 -31.63
N PRO A 163 -12.92 -18.25 -31.31
CA PRO A 163 -13.63 -18.48 -30.05
C PRO A 163 -12.76 -18.29 -28.80
N TYR A 164 -11.45 -18.59 -28.86
CA TYR A 164 -10.55 -18.28 -27.75
C TYR A 164 -10.33 -16.77 -27.58
N PHE A 165 -10.22 -16.03 -28.68
CA PHE A 165 -10.11 -14.57 -28.65
C PHE A 165 -11.35 -13.93 -28.00
N ASP A 166 -12.54 -14.37 -28.38
CA ASP A 166 -13.80 -13.84 -27.81
C ASP A 166 -13.90 -14.14 -26.31
N LYS A 167 -13.46 -15.33 -25.85
CA LYS A 167 -13.38 -15.66 -24.42
C LYS A 167 -12.42 -14.74 -23.66
N ILE A 168 -11.23 -14.47 -24.20
CA ILE A 168 -10.24 -13.57 -23.58
C ILE A 168 -10.78 -12.13 -23.54
N LYS A 169 -11.43 -11.68 -24.63
CA LYS A 169 -12.05 -10.36 -24.72
C LYS A 169 -13.15 -10.18 -23.67
N ALA A 170 -14.04 -11.16 -23.50
CA ALA A 170 -15.08 -11.13 -22.47
C ALA A 170 -14.51 -11.03 -21.04
N LEU A 171 -13.37 -11.67 -20.76
CA LEU A 171 -12.66 -11.52 -19.48
C LEU A 171 -12.02 -10.14 -19.34
N ARG A 172 -11.45 -9.60 -20.42
CA ARG A 172 -10.85 -8.26 -20.43
C ARG A 172 -11.89 -7.18 -20.17
N GLU A 173 -13.09 -7.29 -20.75
CA GLU A 173 -14.19 -6.36 -20.50
C GLU A 173 -14.62 -6.36 -19.02
N LYS A 174 -14.70 -7.54 -18.39
CA LYS A 174 -14.95 -7.67 -16.95
C LYS A 174 -13.83 -7.04 -16.11
N GLU A 175 -12.57 -7.29 -16.47
CA GLU A 175 -11.40 -6.72 -15.79
C GLU A 175 -11.42 -5.18 -15.85
N VAL A 176 -11.70 -4.61 -17.02
CA VAL A 176 -11.76 -3.15 -17.23
C VAL A 176 -12.92 -2.54 -16.43
N LYS A 177 -14.10 -3.17 -16.40
CA LYS A 177 -15.23 -2.70 -15.61
C LYS A 177 -14.90 -2.62 -14.11
N GLU A 178 -14.28 -3.66 -13.57
CA GLU A 178 -13.83 -3.67 -12.17
C GLU A 178 -12.70 -2.65 -11.92
N ALA A 179 -11.81 -2.43 -12.89
CA ALA A 179 -10.76 -1.42 -12.79
C ALA A 179 -11.33 0.01 -12.76
N LEU A 180 -12.34 0.31 -13.58
CA LEU A 180 -13.03 1.61 -13.56
C LEU A 180 -13.77 1.83 -12.24
N TYR A 181 -14.43 0.79 -11.73
CA TYR A 181 -15.09 0.84 -10.42
C TYR A 181 -14.07 1.04 -9.28
N GLN A 182 -12.93 0.36 -9.32
CA GLN A 182 -11.85 0.59 -8.36
C GLN A 182 -11.36 2.04 -8.41
N ASN A 183 -11.21 2.60 -9.61
CA ASN A 183 -10.75 3.98 -9.79
C ASN A 183 -11.76 5.00 -9.25
N SER A 184 -13.07 4.77 -9.45
CA SER A 184 -14.09 5.67 -8.91
C SER A 184 -14.11 5.67 -7.38
N ILE A 185 -14.03 4.51 -6.73
CA ILE A 185 -13.96 4.41 -5.26
C ILE A 185 -12.66 5.05 -4.74
N PHE A 186 -11.55 4.89 -5.44
CA PHE A 186 -10.29 5.53 -5.09
C PHE A 186 -10.41 7.07 -5.15
N ALA A 187 -11.02 7.60 -6.22
CA ALA A 187 -11.29 9.02 -6.36
C ALA A 187 -12.21 9.54 -5.23
N SER A 188 -13.28 8.81 -4.89
CA SER A 188 -14.15 9.17 -3.76
C SER A 188 -13.40 9.22 -2.43
N THR A 189 -12.50 8.27 -2.20
CA THR A 189 -11.67 8.22 -0.98
C THR A 189 -10.71 9.41 -0.93
N ALA A 190 -10.11 9.78 -2.06
CA ALA A 190 -9.23 10.95 -2.16
C ALA A 190 -9.99 12.26 -1.89
N THR A 191 -11.18 12.43 -2.46
CA THR A 191 -12.05 13.58 -2.20
C THR A 191 -12.43 13.68 -0.73
N GLN A 192 -12.75 12.55 -0.08
CA GLN A 192 -13.06 12.55 1.36
C GLN A 192 -11.88 13.06 2.20
N ILE A 193 -10.65 12.62 1.92
CA ILE A 193 -9.46 13.06 2.65
C ILE A 193 -9.27 14.58 2.52
N VAL A 194 -9.53 15.14 1.35
CA VAL A 194 -9.43 16.59 1.11
C VAL A 194 -10.57 17.36 1.77
N CYS A 195 -11.81 16.86 1.71
CA CYS A 195 -12.98 17.57 2.24
C CYS A 195 -13.10 17.54 3.77
N MET A 196 -12.66 16.46 4.43
CA MET A 196 -12.76 16.31 5.89
C MET A 196 -12.13 17.45 6.71
N PRO A 197 -10.90 17.94 6.44
CA PRO A 197 -10.33 19.05 7.19
C PRO A 197 -11.11 20.36 7.01
N PHE A 198 -11.68 20.63 5.83
CA PHE A 198 -12.51 21.81 5.61
C PHE A 198 -13.80 21.76 6.44
N LEU A 199 -14.45 20.59 6.49
CA LEU A 199 -15.63 20.39 7.33
C LEU A 199 -15.29 20.54 8.82
N ALA A 200 -14.18 19.96 9.27
CA ALA A 200 -13.72 20.10 10.66
C ALA A 200 -13.46 21.57 11.04
N GLN A 201 -12.82 22.34 10.16
CA GLN A 201 -12.57 23.76 10.36
C GLN A 201 -13.87 24.57 10.39
N ALA A 202 -14.80 24.32 9.46
CA ALA A 202 -16.09 25.00 9.43
C ALA A 202 -16.90 24.76 10.71
N ILE A 203 -16.97 23.50 11.17
CA ILE A 203 -17.66 23.14 12.41
C ILE A 203 -17.01 23.82 13.62
N CYS A 204 -15.68 23.80 13.70
CA CYS A 204 -14.94 24.45 14.79
C CYS A 204 -15.24 25.95 14.85
N LEU A 205 -15.22 26.64 13.71
CA LEU A 205 -15.51 28.08 13.66
C LEU A 205 -16.96 28.40 14.00
N LEU A 206 -17.91 27.60 13.51
CA LEU A 206 -19.33 27.78 13.84
C LEU A 206 -19.59 27.61 15.34
N LEU A 207 -19.01 26.57 15.96
CA LEU A 207 -19.13 26.35 17.41
C LEU A 207 -18.45 27.46 18.20
N TYR A 208 -17.31 27.95 17.74
CA TYR A 208 -16.65 29.09 18.38
C TYR A 208 -17.53 30.35 18.35
N VAL A 209 -18.12 30.70 17.21
CA VAL A 209 -19.03 31.85 17.09
C VAL A 209 -20.26 31.68 17.99
N TYR A 210 -20.83 30.48 18.04
CA TYR A 210 -21.98 30.17 18.89
C TYR A 210 -21.67 30.34 20.38
N VAL A 211 -20.53 29.80 20.84
CA VAL A 211 -20.09 29.87 22.25
C VAL A 211 -19.71 31.29 22.66
N THR A 212 -19.08 32.05 21.77
CA THR A 212 -18.59 33.41 22.07
C THR A 212 -19.70 34.47 21.93
N GLY A 213 -20.91 34.09 21.49
CA GLY A 213 -22.09 34.95 21.46
C GLY A 213 -21.93 36.23 20.63
N GLY A 214 -21.04 36.23 19.63
CA GLY A 214 -20.73 37.41 18.81
C GLY A 214 -19.79 38.44 19.46
N LYS A 215 -19.19 38.18 20.63
CA LYS A 215 -18.14 39.07 21.17
C LYS A 215 -16.80 38.85 20.44
N GLN A 216 -16.14 39.97 20.17
CA GLN A 216 -15.20 40.22 19.08
C GLN A 216 -14.14 39.14 18.80
N MET A 217 -13.90 38.90 17.50
CA MET A 217 -12.69 38.25 16.99
C MET A 217 -11.49 39.19 17.18
N VAL A 218 -11.02 39.35 18.42
CA VAL A 218 -9.83 40.17 18.69
C VAL A 218 -8.60 39.34 18.39
N ALA A 219 -7.95 39.65 17.27
CA ALA A 219 -6.55 39.35 17.08
C ALA A 219 -5.76 40.15 18.12
N SER A 220 -5.31 39.50 19.21
CA SER A 220 -4.27 40.13 20.04
C SER A 220 -2.95 40.04 19.28
N THR A 221 -2.61 41.11 18.58
CA THR A 221 -1.23 41.46 18.23
C THR A 221 -0.35 41.51 19.47
#